data_AF-A0A6P0Y8Z0-F1
#
_entry.id   AF-A0A6P0Y8Z0-F1
#
_cell.length_a   1.000
_cell.length_b   1.000
_cell.length_c   1.000
_cell.angle_alpha   90.00
_cell.angle_beta   90.00
_cell.angle_gamma   90.00
#
_symmetry.space_group_name_H-M   'P 1'
#
loop_
_entity.id
_entity.type
_entity.pdbx_description
1 polymer ?
#
loop_
_entity_poly.entity_id
_entity_poly.type
_entity_poly.pdbx_seq_one_letter_code
_entity_poly.pdbx_strand_id
1 'polypeptide(L)'
;MRILVTGGAGFLGSHLIDRLMEKGHEVICLDNFYTGTKRNILKWLNHPYFELVRHDITEPIRLEADQIYHLACPASPIHYQYNPVKTIKTNVMGTLNMLGLAKRVKARFFLASTSEVYGDPDVHPQTEEYRGNVNCIGIRSCYDEGKRVAETLAFDYHRQNNVDIRVVRIFNSLTGDQKVLYYIGKELYYESFAECYDRINGDISNVSVPCFDENSKTVIKPISAIWKHHVKKKGYQIKTVWGKQIKITEDHSLFTRNNNDRPQAAFGNELKVGDEIGVPNYISFLEQPLQPFYITDKICIQEEIFLESEETISYIEKYGDKIREYLLAKGVNPEQLYSILKSYEAKNKIPLHLWEYLELPLSKKEKICYLSSKAIKNWVGNIEEFLWLLGFYVSQGSFIDNELVFKGGAEKLAKLIEVVERIFECQCEIKIEGSISIRSKILVDLIGEGLNFGNKEKEIPNWVLQLPQKQLISFLQGLNEGNNVVENQPNLNIEFKSGSQAIAEKLVLILAKFGLVANVSEIEQNYQIIVQGLED
;
A
#
# COMPACT_ATOMS: atom_id res chain seq x y z
N MET A 1 6.07 35.36 -15.27
CA MET A 1 4.67 35.63 -14.87
C MET A 1 4.67 36.16 -13.45
N ARG A 2 3.81 37.12 -13.16
CA ARG A 2 3.53 37.64 -11.82
C ARG A 2 2.28 36.96 -11.27
N ILE A 3 2.39 36.31 -10.12
CA ILE A 3 1.38 35.40 -9.60
C ILE A 3 0.97 35.81 -8.19
N LEU A 4 -0.32 36.08 -8.00
CA LEU A 4 -0.90 36.37 -6.70
C LEU A 4 -1.39 35.09 -6.02
N VAL A 5 -0.97 34.84 -4.79
CA VAL A 5 -1.45 33.72 -3.97
C VAL A 5 -2.12 34.28 -2.72
N THR A 6 -3.45 34.21 -2.65
CA THR A 6 -4.19 34.59 -1.43
C THR A 6 -4.21 33.44 -0.44
N GLY A 7 -4.02 33.70 0.85
CA GLY A 7 -3.82 32.64 1.83
C GLY A 7 -2.43 32.00 1.66
N GLY A 8 -1.49 32.78 1.11
CA GLY A 8 -0.16 32.30 0.73
C GLY A 8 0.73 31.89 1.90
N ALA A 9 0.47 32.40 3.10
CA ALA A 9 1.17 31.95 4.31
C ALA A 9 0.45 30.77 5.00
N GLY A 10 -0.72 30.37 4.48
CA GLY A 10 -1.39 29.13 4.83
C GLY A 10 -0.68 27.91 4.25
N PHE A 11 -1.19 26.73 4.59
CA PHE A 11 -0.57 25.44 4.26
C PHE A 11 -0.35 25.25 2.76
N LEU A 12 -1.43 25.07 1.99
CA LEU A 12 -1.36 24.86 0.53
C LEU A 12 -0.71 26.06 -0.17
N GLY A 13 -1.00 27.28 0.29
CA GLY A 13 -0.47 28.51 -0.28
C GLY A 13 1.06 28.57 -0.24
N SER A 14 1.67 28.25 0.89
CA SER A 14 3.13 28.34 1.01
C SER A 14 3.87 27.30 0.16
N HIS A 15 3.31 26.10 0.02
CA HIS A 15 3.89 25.07 -0.85
C HIS A 15 3.74 25.41 -2.32
N LEU A 16 2.60 25.99 -2.71
CA LEU A 16 2.43 26.53 -4.05
C LEU A 16 3.45 27.65 -4.32
N ILE A 17 3.61 28.60 -3.38
CA ILE A 17 4.61 29.66 -3.47
C ILE A 17 6.01 29.07 -3.69
N ASP A 18 6.41 28.09 -2.87
CA ASP A 18 7.72 27.42 -3.03
C ASP A 18 7.94 26.92 -4.45
N ARG A 19 6.96 26.17 -4.98
CA ARG A 19 7.03 25.61 -6.33
C ARG A 19 7.07 26.68 -7.41
N LEU A 20 6.32 27.78 -7.23
CA LEU A 20 6.29 28.89 -8.18
C LEU A 20 7.61 29.68 -8.17
N MET A 21 8.18 29.90 -6.98
CA MET A 21 9.48 30.55 -6.79
C MET A 21 10.61 29.71 -7.42
N GLU A 22 10.61 28.39 -7.20
CA GLU A 22 11.57 27.47 -7.83
C GLU A 22 11.48 27.45 -9.36
N LYS A 23 10.29 27.74 -9.91
CA LYS A 23 10.08 27.91 -11.36
C LYS A 23 10.47 29.30 -11.89
N GLY A 24 11.00 30.18 -11.04
CA GLY A 24 11.43 31.52 -11.42
C GLY A 24 10.29 32.49 -11.70
N HIS A 25 9.12 32.28 -11.09
CA HIS A 25 8.01 33.24 -11.18
C HIS A 25 8.16 34.38 -10.17
N GLU A 26 7.53 35.52 -10.47
CA GLU A 26 7.33 36.59 -9.50
C GLU A 26 6.07 36.30 -8.70
N VAL A 27 6.16 36.27 -7.38
CA VAL A 27 5.07 35.79 -6.51
C VAL A 27 4.71 36.83 -5.47
N ILE A 28 3.44 37.24 -5.46
CA ILE A 28 2.84 38.07 -4.43
C ILE A 28 2.09 37.16 -3.46
N CYS A 29 2.58 37.04 -2.23
CA CYS A 29 1.90 36.39 -1.14
C CYS A 29 0.95 37.37 -0.45
N LEU A 30 -0.35 37.11 -0.49
CA LEU A 30 -1.36 37.92 0.18
C LEU A 30 -1.98 37.14 1.34
N ASP A 31 -1.79 37.60 2.56
CA ASP A 31 -2.24 36.89 3.76
C ASP A 31 -2.48 37.83 4.96
N ASN A 32 -3.51 37.58 5.76
CA ASN A 32 -3.78 38.34 6.99
C ASN A 32 -3.23 37.66 8.26
N PHE A 33 -2.66 36.46 8.13
CA PHE A 33 -2.18 35.57 9.19
C PHE A 33 -3.26 35.10 10.16
N TYR A 34 -4.51 34.97 9.68
CA TYR A 34 -5.61 34.49 10.50
C TYR A 34 -5.42 33.02 10.91
N THR A 35 -5.11 32.15 9.94
CA THR A 35 -4.67 30.75 10.18
C THR A 35 -3.26 30.47 9.66
N GLY A 36 -2.74 31.32 8.77
CA GLY A 36 -1.38 31.20 8.22
C GLY A 36 -0.30 31.71 9.18
N THR A 37 0.95 31.31 8.97
CA THR A 37 2.09 31.78 9.75
C THR A 37 3.19 32.33 8.86
N LYS A 38 3.77 33.48 9.25
CA LYS A 38 4.93 34.08 8.58
C LYS A 38 6.07 33.08 8.38
N ARG A 39 6.23 32.14 9.31
CA ARG A 39 7.28 31.09 9.26
C ARG A 39 7.25 30.30 7.95
N ASN A 40 6.08 30.13 7.33
CA ASN A 40 5.92 29.35 6.11
C ASN A 40 6.56 29.99 4.88
N ILE A 41 6.73 31.31 4.88
CA ILE A 41 7.25 32.08 3.73
C ILE A 41 8.57 32.80 4.03
N LEU A 42 9.14 32.63 5.24
CA LEU A 42 10.34 33.34 5.70
C LEU A 42 11.51 33.24 4.70
N LYS A 43 11.71 32.06 4.09
CA LYS A 43 12.83 31.82 3.17
C LYS A 43 12.80 32.70 1.92
N TRP A 44 11.64 33.25 1.54
CA TRP A 44 11.48 34.08 0.35
C TRP A 44 11.45 35.57 0.62
N LEU A 45 11.35 36.03 1.89
CA LEU A 45 11.11 37.45 2.21
C LEU A 45 12.11 38.44 1.61
N ASN A 46 13.34 38.00 1.35
CA ASN A 46 14.40 38.84 0.78
C ASN A 46 14.68 38.54 -0.70
N HIS A 47 13.88 37.69 -1.33
CA HIS A 47 14.04 37.34 -2.72
C HIS A 47 13.46 38.45 -3.62
N PRO A 48 14.16 38.93 -4.65
CA PRO A 48 13.72 40.08 -5.46
C PRO A 48 12.41 39.84 -6.22
N TYR A 49 12.06 38.58 -6.46
CA TYR A 49 10.81 38.16 -7.10
C TYR A 49 9.71 37.74 -6.12
N PHE A 50 9.85 38.03 -4.83
CA PHE A 50 8.84 37.71 -3.82
C PHE A 50 8.37 38.96 -3.09
N GLU A 51 7.06 39.14 -3.01
CA GLU A 51 6.42 40.25 -2.30
C GLU A 51 5.42 39.69 -1.27
N LEU A 52 5.51 40.15 -0.02
CA LEU A 52 4.51 39.85 1.01
C LEU A 52 3.61 41.05 1.23
N VAL A 53 2.31 40.87 1.00
CA VAL A 53 1.27 41.86 1.25
C VAL A 53 0.38 41.36 2.40
N ARG A 54 0.49 42.02 3.57
CA ARG A 54 -0.41 41.73 4.69
C ARG A 54 -1.77 42.38 4.45
N HIS A 55 -2.74 41.58 4.01
CA HIS A 55 -4.07 42.11 3.63
C HIS A 55 -5.17 41.08 3.87
N ASP A 56 -6.35 41.56 4.23
CA ASP A 56 -7.55 40.73 4.35
C ASP A 56 -8.38 40.82 3.07
N ILE A 57 -8.59 39.68 2.41
CA ILE A 57 -9.28 39.63 1.12
C ILE A 57 -10.73 40.12 1.18
N THR A 58 -11.36 40.20 2.36
CA THR A 58 -12.70 40.79 2.46
C THR A 58 -12.72 42.26 2.09
N GLU A 59 -11.56 42.94 2.14
CA GLU A 59 -11.38 44.31 1.69
C GLU A 59 -10.81 44.36 0.26
N PRO A 60 -11.26 45.30 -0.58
CA PRO A 60 -10.73 45.46 -1.93
C PRO A 60 -9.23 45.79 -1.95
N ILE A 61 -8.52 45.30 -2.97
CA ILE A 61 -7.12 45.63 -3.23
C ILE A 61 -6.87 45.70 -4.74
N ARG A 62 -5.91 46.55 -5.15
CA ARG A 62 -5.49 46.69 -6.55
C ARG A 62 -4.04 46.27 -6.67
N LEU A 63 -3.82 45.16 -7.37
CA LEU A 63 -2.51 44.58 -7.68
C LEU A 63 -2.45 44.18 -9.15
N GLU A 64 -1.26 44.07 -9.71
CA GLU A 64 -1.05 43.53 -11.07
C GLU A 64 -0.61 42.06 -10.96
N ALA A 65 -1.30 41.17 -11.68
CA ALA A 65 -0.99 39.74 -11.70
C ALA A 65 -1.46 39.11 -13.02
N ASP A 66 -0.73 38.11 -13.50
CA ASP A 66 -1.10 37.27 -14.64
C ASP A 66 -2.00 36.10 -14.20
N GLN A 67 -1.80 35.63 -12.97
CA GLN A 67 -2.57 34.54 -12.36
C GLN A 67 -2.87 34.83 -10.89
N ILE A 68 -4.05 34.40 -10.44
CA ILE A 68 -4.50 34.50 -9.05
C ILE A 68 -4.85 33.09 -8.56
N TYR A 69 -4.14 32.59 -7.56
CA TYR A 69 -4.45 31.36 -6.84
C TYR A 69 -5.17 31.70 -5.53
N HIS A 70 -6.47 31.48 -5.53
CA HIS A 70 -7.36 31.82 -4.44
C HIS A 70 -7.52 30.66 -3.44
N LEU A 71 -6.66 30.66 -2.41
CA LEU A 71 -6.61 29.63 -1.37
C LEU A 71 -7.06 30.14 0.00
N ALA A 72 -7.40 31.44 0.11
CA ALA A 72 -7.73 32.07 1.37
C ALA A 72 -9.15 31.71 1.82
N CYS A 73 -9.25 30.75 2.74
CA CYS A 73 -10.41 30.51 3.58
C CYS A 73 -10.01 29.52 4.69
N PRO A 74 -10.42 29.70 5.96
CA PRO A 74 -10.24 28.67 6.98
C PRO A 74 -10.99 27.39 6.56
N ALA A 75 -10.30 26.24 6.53
CA ALA A 75 -10.87 24.98 6.01
C ALA A 75 -11.20 23.92 7.08
N SER A 76 -10.67 24.05 8.30
CA SER A 76 -10.99 23.14 9.42
C SER A 76 -12.23 23.61 10.18
N PRO A 77 -13.13 22.72 10.65
CA PRO A 77 -14.32 23.11 11.40
C PRO A 77 -14.05 24.01 12.58
N ILE A 78 -13.05 23.67 13.39
CA ILE A 78 -12.64 24.50 14.52
C ILE A 78 -12.35 25.94 14.07
N HIS A 79 -11.66 26.13 12.94
CA HIS A 79 -11.28 27.45 12.46
C HIS A 79 -12.42 28.20 11.76
N TYR A 80 -13.22 27.52 10.93
CA TYR A 80 -14.29 28.20 10.21
C TYR A 80 -15.54 28.44 11.08
N GLN A 81 -15.75 27.64 12.12
CA GLN A 81 -16.81 27.83 13.11
C GLN A 81 -16.41 28.76 14.25
N TYR A 82 -15.11 29.00 14.47
CA TYR A 82 -14.66 30.00 15.44
C TYR A 82 -15.23 31.40 15.13
N ASN A 83 -15.32 31.76 13.83
CA ASN A 83 -16.00 32.97 13.39
C ASN A 83 -16.75 32.73 12.06
N PRO A 84 -17.97 32.15 12.11
CA PRO A 84 -18.69 31.73 10.91
C PRO A 84 -19.08 32.92 10.01
N VAL A 85 -19.35 34.09 10.61
CA VAL A 85 -19.62 35.33 9.88
C VAL A 85 -18.38 35.79 9.10
N LYS A 86 -17.19 35.70 9.69
CA LYS A 86 -15.95 36.02 8.96
C LYS A 86 -15.69 34.99 7.86
N THR A 87 -15.86 33.71 8.12
CA THR A 87 -15.70 32.63 7.12
C THR A 87 -16.56 32.88 5.88
N ILE A 88 -17.86 33.13 6.06
CA ILE A 88 -18.75 33.37 4.92
C ILE A 88 -18.39 34.68 4.21
N LYS A 89 -18.01 35.75 4.93
CA LYS A 89 -17.49 36.98 4.30
C LYS A 89 -16.23 36.71 3.48
N THR A 90 -15.30 35.90 3.97
CA THR A 90 -14.08 35.52 3.26
C THR A 90 -14.40 34.76 1.98
N ASN A 91 -15.31 33.79 2.02
CA ASN A 91 -15.75 33.06 0.84
C ASN A 91 -16.54 33.94 -0.15
N VAL A 92 -17.36 34.88 0.32
CA VAL A 92 -18.21 35.69 -0.57
C VAL A 92 -17.51 36.97 -1.01
N MET A 93 -17.23 37.88 -0.08
CA MET A 93 -16.62 39.17 -0.39
C MET A 93 -15.17 38.99 -0.87
N GLY A 94 -14.45 38.05 -0.26
CA GLY A 94 -13.08 37.76 -0.65
C GLY A 94 -12.97 37.21 -2.07
N THR A 95 -13.81 36.24 -2.43
CA THR A 95 -13.86 35.74 -3.81
C THR A 95 -14.35 36.81 -4.79
N LEU A 96 -15.37 37.61 -4.42
CA LEU A 96 -15.85 38.72 -5.25
C LEU A 96 -14.74 39.75 -5.56
N ASN A 97 -13.99 40.16 -4.54
CA ASN A 97 -12.88 41.11 -4.69
C ASN A 97 -11.79 40.55 -5.61
N MET A 98 -11.44 39.27 -5.45
CA MET A 98 -10.39 38.63 -6.26
C MET A 98 -10.83 38.35 -7.71
N LEU A 99 -12.09 38.02 -7.94
CA LEU A 99 -12.66 37.91 -9.29
C LEU A 99 -12.76 39.28 -9.97
N GLY A 100 -13.15 40.32 -9.22
CA GLY A 100 -13.12 41.71 -9.70
C GLY A 100 -11.71 42.14 -10.10
N LEU A 101 -10.71 41.76 -9.30
CA LEU A 101 -9.31 41.97 -9.62
C LEU A 101 -8.89 41.20 -10.88
N ALA A 102 -9.20 39.89 -10.96
CA ALA A 102 -8.89 39.04 -12.11
C ALA A 102 -9.46 39.61 -13.41
N LYS A 103 -10.72 40.06 -13.38
CA LYS A 103 -11.38 40.74 -14.50
C LYS A 103 -10.63 41.99 -14.94
N ARG A 104 -10.24 42.85 -13.98
CA ARG A 104 -9.56 44.12 -14.27
C ARG A 104 -8.22 43.90 -14.98
N VAL A 105 -7.42 42.96 -14.49
CA VAL A 105 -6.06 42.71 -14.99
C VAL A 105 -5.99 41.58 -16.02
N LYS A 106 -7.13 40.98 -16.37
CA LYS A 106 -7.25 39.81 -17.25
C LYS A 106 -6.42 38.60 -16.77
N ALA A 107 -6.32 38.42 -15.46
CA ALA A 107 -5.64 37.27 -14.86
C ALA A 107 -6.49 35.99 -14.99
N ARG A 108 -5.80 34.85 -15.09
CA ARG A 108 -6.43 33.55 -14.81
C ARG A 108 -6.70 33.42 -13.31
N PHE A 109 -7.90 32.98 -12.95
CA PHE A 109 -8.32 32.80 -11.57
C PHE A 109 -8.47 31.31 -11.23
N PHE A 110 -7.69 30.83 -10.27
CA PHE A 110 -7.82 29.50 -9.70
C PHE A 110 -8.53 29.58 -8.35
N LEU A 111 -9.60 28.80 -8.17
CA LEU A 111 -10.32 28.65 -6.91
C LEU A 111 -10.02 27.28 -6.30
N ALA A 112 -9.42 27.26 -5.11
CA ALA A 112 -9.46 26.06 -4.26
C ALA A 112 -10.85 25.96 -3.60
N SER A 113 -11.70 25.16 -4.22
CA SER A 113 -12.95 24.70 -3.63
C SER A 113 -12.68 23.49 -2.72
N THR A 114 -13.73 22.77 -2.34
CA THR A 114 -13.69 21.72 -1.33
C THR A 114 -14.66 20.60 -1.69
N SER A 115 -14.39 19.38 -1.23
CA SER A 115 -15.37 18.29 -1.27
C SER A 115 -16.65 18.61 -0.49
N GLU A 116 -16.60 19.52 0.49
CA GLU A 116 -17.78 19.89 1.30
C GLU A 116 -18.90 20.55 0.50
N VAL A 117 -18.64 21.06 -0.72
CA VAL A 117 -19.72 21.62 -1.57
C VAL A 117 -20.73 20.57 -2.01
N TYR A 118 -20.36 19.29 -1.92
CA TYR A 118 -21.23 18.15 -2.17
C TYR A 118 -22.18 17.86 -1.01
N GLY A 119 -21.85 18.30 0.22
CA GLY A 119 -22.66 18.09 1.41
C GLY A 119 -22.83 16.62 1.79
N ASP A 120 -24.09 16.20 1.96
CA ASP A 120 -24.51 14.81 2.16
C ASP A 120 -25.04 14.23 0.83
N PRO A 121 -24.18 14.00 -0.18
CA PRO A 121 -24.61 13.68 -1.54
C PRO A 121 -25.44 12.40 -1.62
N ASP A 122 -26.48 12.42 -2.44
CA ASP A 122 -27.32 11.23 -2.73
C ASP A 122 -26.67 10.27 -3.74
N VAL A 123 -25.54 10.68 -4.34
CA VAL A 123 -24.88 9.96 -5.44
C VAL A 123 -23.40 9.78 -5.14
N HIS A 124 -22.91 8.54 -5.24
CA HIS A 124 -21.49 8.22 -5.14
C HIS A 124 -21.00 7.42 -6.37
N PRO A 125 -19.84 7.75 -6.97
CA PRO A 125 -18.93 8.85 -6.62
C PRO A 125 -19.50 10.22 -6.99
N GLN A 126 -19.04 11.28 -6.30
CA GLN A 126 -19.42 12.65 -6.61
C GLN A 126 -18.70 13.13 -7.87
N THR A 127 -19.42 13.23 -8.99
CA THR A 127 -18.96 13.95 -10.17
C THR A 127 -19.13 15.45 -9.98
N GLU A 128 -18.34 16.26 -10.67
CA GLU A 128 -18.44 17.72 -10.59
C GLU A 128 -19.81 18.26 -11.03
N GLU A 129 -20.55 17.50 -11.84
CA GLU A 129 -21.92 17.78 -12.27
C GLU A 129 -22.97 17.68 -11.15
N TYR A 130 -22.63 17.02 -10.03
CA TYR A 130 -23.56 16.90 -8.90
C TYR A 130 -23.74 18.25 -8.22
N ARG A 131 -25.01 18.61 -7.98
CA ARG A 131 -25.41 19.92 -7.46
C ARG A 131 -25.09 20.11 -5.97
N GLY A 132 -24.74 19.05 -5.25
CA GLY A 132 -24.52 19.03 -3.80
C GLY A 132 -25.82 19.05 -2.99
N ASN A 133 -25.83 18.35 -1.85
CA ASN A 133 -26.93 18.27 -0.89
C ASN A 133 -26.48 18.92 0.43
N VAL A 134 -26.55 20.24 0.48
CA VAL A 134 -26.08 21.06 1.61
C VAL A 134 -27.27 21.73 2.27
N ASN A 135 -27.30 21.73 3.60
CA ASN A 135 -28.28 22.49 4.37
C ASN A 135 -27.77 23.91 4.59
N CYS A 136 -28.53 24.94 4.19
CA CYS A 136 -28.11 26.34 4.28
C CYS A 136 -28.18 26.97 5.68
N ILE A 137 -28.86 26.30 6.64
CA ILE A 137 -28.98 26.77 8.04
C ILE A 137 -28.19 25.89 9.04
N GLY A 138 -27.43 24.92 8.54
CA GLY A 138 -26.56 24.08 9.35
C GLY A 138 -25.39 24.86 9.97
N ILE A 139 -24.83 24.30 11.05
CA ILE A 139 -23.70 24.93 11.75
C ILE A 139 -22.40 24.98 10.91
N ARG A 140 -22.34 24.17 9.85
CA ARG A 140 -21.24 24.13 8.88
C ARG A 140 -21.46 25.00 7.64
N SER A 141 -22.68 25.52 7.44
CA SER A 141 -23.08 26.22 6.22
C SER A 141 -22.25 27.46 5.91
N CYS A 142 -21.65 28.11 6.91
CA CYS A 142 -20.75 29.25 6.68
C CYS A 142 -19.56 28.90 5.76
N TYR A 143 -19.12 27.64 5.77
CA TYR A 143 -18.07 27.12 4.91
C TYR A 143 -18.66 26.47 3.65
N ASP A 144 -19.63 25.57 3.80
CA ASP A 144 -20.21 24.79 2.71
C ASP A 144 -20.91 25.70 1.68
N GLU A 145 -21.87 26.52 2.15
CA GLU A 145 -22.56 27.50 1.30
C GLU A 145 -21.61 28.62 0.87
N GLY A 146 -20.69 29.01 1.74
CA GLY A 146 -19.66 29.99 1.37
C GLY A 146 -18.90 29.54 0.12
N LYS A 147 -18.44 28.28 0.09
CA LYS A 147 -17.73 27.71 -1.06
C LYS A 147 -18.61 27.52 -2.27
N ARG A 148 -19.89 27.13 -2.10
CA ARG A 148 -20.87 27.08 -3.19
C ARG A 148 -21.11 28.45 -3.83
N VAL A 149 -21.22 29.50 -3.02
CA VAL A 149 -21.33 30.89 -3.51
C VAL A 149 -20.03 31.31 -4.21
N ALA A 150 -18.87 30.95 -3.68
CA ALA A 150 -17.59 31.23 -4.33
C ALA A 150 -17.48 30.57 -5.72
N GLU A 151 -17.91 29.31 -5.86
CA GLU A 151 -17.99 28.64 -7.17
C GLU A 151 -18.98 29.36 -8.09
N THR A 152 -20.17 29.70 -7.58
CA THR A 152 -21.21 30.42 -8.34
C THR A 152 -20.66 31.73 -8.90
N LEU A 153 -20.03 32.54 -8.05
CA LEU A 153 -19.39 33.80 -8.44
C LEU A 153 -18.32 33.57 -9.52
N ALA A 154 -17.46 32.57 -9.36
CA ALA A 154 -16.41 32.28 -10.33
C ALA A 154 -17.02 31.96 -11.71
N PHE A 155 -18.03 31.10 -11.76
CA PHE A 155 -18.70 30.73 -13.00
C PHE A 155 -19.52 31.89 -13.61
N ASP A 156 -20.12 32.77 -12.80
CA ASP A 156 -20.81 33.97 -13.31
C ASP A 156 -19.85 34.98 -13.92
N TYR A 157 -18.69 35.21 -13.29
CA TYR A 157 -17.63 36.04 -13.87
C TYR A 157 -17.08 35.46 -15.17
N HIS A 158 -16.97 34.14 -15.27
CA HIS A 158 -16.65 33.48 -16.54
C HIS A 158 -17.73 33.74 -17.59
N ARG A 159 -19.00 33.46 -17.29
CA ARG A 159 -20.12 33.62 -18.25
C ARG A 159 -20.32 35.06 -18.72
N GLN A 160 -20.29 36.03 -17.81
CA GLN A 160 -20.63 37.42 -18.13
C GLN A 160 -19.42 38.26 -18.50
N ASN A 161 -18.23 37.93 -18.01
CA ASN A 161 -17.04 38.77 -18.16
C ASN A 161 -15.84 38.03 -18.76
N ASN A 162 -16.01 36.77 -19.15
CA ASN A 162 -14.98 35.94 -19.79
C ASN A 162 -13.68 35.86 -18.97
N VAL A 163 -13.80 35.85 -17.64
CA VAL A 163 -12.66 35.58 -16.75
C VAL A 163 -12.25 34.12 -16.92
N ASP A 164 -10.97 33.87 -17.19
CA ASP A 164 -10.43 32.50 -17.31
C ASP A 164 -10.35 31.86 -15.92
N ILE A 165 -11.18 30.86 -15.64
CA ILE A 165 -11.28 30.24 -14.32
C ILE A 165 -10.83 28.77 -14.30
N ARG A 166 -10.27 28.32 -13.18
CA ARG A 166 -10.07 26.90 -12.85
C ARG A 166 -10.58 26.65 -11.43
N VAL A 167 -11.42 25.64 -11.23
CA VAL A 167 -11.99 25.29 -9.92
C VAL A 167 -11.61 23.85 -9.61
N VAL A 168 -11.09 23.59 -8.41
CA VAL A 168 -10.71 22.25 -7.94
C VAL A 168 -11.32 21.99 -6.57
N ARG A 169 -11.93 20.81 -6.38
CA ARG A 169 -12.52 20.35 -5.11
C ARG A 169 -11.55 19.34 -4.45
N ILE A 170 -10.92 19.74 -3.35
CA ILE A 170 -9.84 18.98 -2.68
C ILE A 170 -10.39 18.01 -1.61
N PHE A 171 -9.81 16.81 -1.49
CA PHE A 171 -10.16 15.73 -0.53
C PHE A 171 -9.01 15.41 0.47
N ASN A 172 -9.27 14.57 1.50
CA ASN A 172 -8.40 14.25 2.67
C ASN A 172 -6.90 13.88 2.37
N SER A 173 -5.98 14.17 3.32
CA SER A 173 -4.51 13.94 3.22
C SER A 173 -3.94 13.01 4.32
N LEU A 174 -3.01 12.09 4.01
CA LEU A 174 -2.35 11.15 4.96
C LEU A 174 -0.88 11.52 5.27
N THR A 175 -0.28 10.97 6.34
CA THR A 175 1.17 11.13 6.61
C THR A 175 2.02 10.21 5.72
N GLY A 176 3.25 10.62 5.38
CA GLY A 176 4.10 9.87 4.45
C GLY A 176 4.58 8.51 4.97
N ASP A 177 4.70 8.33 6.28
CA ASP A 177 5.08 7.08 6.93
C ASP A 177 3.91 6.11 7.13
N GLN A 178 2.67 6.55 6.88
CA GLN A 178 1.50 5.72 7.03
C GLN A 178 1.48 4.65 5.93
N LYS A 179 1.33 3.38 6.32
CA LYS A 179 1.17 2.29 5.35
C LYS A 179 -0.20 2.36 4.68
N VAL A 180 -0.19 2.13 3.36
CA VAL A 180 -1.39 2.11 2.51
C VAL A 180 -1.46 0.83 1.71
N LEU A 181 -2.68 0.41 1.40
CA LEU A 181 -2.96 -0.73 0.55
C LEU A 181 -3.40 -0.23 -0.83
N TYR A 182 -2.74 -0.68 -1.89
CA TYR A 182 -3.09 -0.29 -3.25
C TYR A 182 -2.68 -1.36 -4.26
N TYR A 183 -3.17 -1.25 -5.48
CA TYR A 183 -2.86 -2.14 -6.58
C TYR A 183 -2.25 -1.35 -7.73
N ILE A 184 -1.28 -1.95 -8.41
CA ILE A 184 -0.89 -1.59 -9.78
C ILE A 184 -1.29 -2.76 -10.68
N GLY A 185 -2.28 -2.54 -11.55
CA GLY A 185 -2.91 -3.61 -12.30
C GLY A 185 -3.59 -4.62 -11.35
N LYS A 186 -3.05 -5.84 -11.27
CA LYS A 186 -3.54 -6.89 -10.36
C LYS A 186 -2.63 -7.13 -9.15
N GLU A 187 -1.44 -6.55 -9.15
CA GLU A 187 -0.43 -6.77 -8.12
C GLU A 187 -0.72 -5.89 -6.91
N LEU A 188 -0.67 -6.50 -5.71
CA LEU A 188 -0.95 -5.82 -4.46
C LEU A 188 0.31 -5.27 -3.80
N TYR A 189 0.23 -4.02 -3.36
CA TYR A 189 1.24 -3.34 -2.58
C TYR A 189 0.71 -2.95 -1.19
N TYR A 190 1.57 -3.15 -0.19
CA TYR A 190 1.35 -2.72 1.19
C TYR A 190 2.66 -2.16 1.74
N GLU A 191 2.80 -0.84 1.68
CA GLU A 191 4.03 -0.10 1.97
C GLU A 191 3.68 1.31 2.45
N SER A 192 4.67 2.09 2.89
CA SER A 192 4.43 3.48 3.31
C SER A 192 3.91 4.33 2.15
N PHE A 193 3.13 5.36 2.45
CA PHE A 193 2.65 6.28 1.41
C PHE A 193 3.81 6.97 0.66
N ALA A 194 4.94 7.21 1.33
CA ALA A 194 6.14 7.74 0.70
C ALA A 194 6.68 6.80 -0.38
N GLU A 195 6.79 5.50 -0.09
CA GLU A 195 7.22 4.46 -1.04
C GLU A 195 6.19 4.29 -2.17
N CYS A 196 4.89 4.29 -1.83
CA CYS A 196 3.79 4.24 -2.79
C CYS A 196 3.88 5.39 -3.81
N TYR A 197 4.08 6.62 -3.32
CA TYR A 197 4.23 7.79 -4.18
C TYR A 197 5.43 7.66 -5.13
N ASP A 198 6.58 7.23 -4.59
CA ASP A 198 7.81 7.09 -5.36
C ASP A 198 7.70 5.94 -6.38
N ARG A 199 6.99 4.85 -6.05
CA ARG A 199 6.72 3.72 -6.96
C ARG A 199 5.78 4.08 -8.11
N ILE A 200 4.68 4.76 -7.80
CA ILE A 200 3.71 5.22 -8.81
C ILE A 200 4.36 6.23 -9.77
N ASN A 201 5.28 7.06 -9.26
CA ASN A 201 6.06 8.01 -10.04
C ASN A 201 5.23 8.85 -11.04
N GLY A 202 4.00 9.19 -10.64
CA GLY A 202 3.05 9.96 -11.44
C GLY A 202 2.19 9.18 -12.45
N ASP A 203 2.47 7.90 -12.72
CA ASP A 203 1.62 7.08 -13.58
C ASP A 203 0.51 6.38 -12.77
N ILE A 204 -0.66 7.00 -12.77
CA ILE A 204 -1.84 6.50 -12.04
C ILE A 204 -2.76 5.63 -12.91
N SER A 205 -2.43 5.38 -14.19
CA SER A 205 -3.35 4.79 -15.17
C SER A 205 -3.92 3.43 -14.74
N ASN A 206 -3.11 2.63 -14.04
CA ASN A 206 -3.47 1.30 -13.55
C ASN A 206 -3.47 1.21 -12.02
N VAL A 207 -3.61 2.33 -11.32
CA VAL A 207 -3.55 2.35 -9.86
C VAL A 207 -4.96 2.33 -9.26
N SER A 208 -5.21 1.39 -8.34
CA SER A 208 -6.48 1.29 -7.61
C SER A 208 -6.30 1.02 -6.12
N VAL A 209 -7.30 1.37 -5.32
CA VAL A 209 -7.28 1.22 -3.86
C VAL A 209 -8.56 0.55 -3.36
N PRO A 210 -8.50 -0.24 -2.28
CA PRO A 210 -9.70 -0.65 -1.57
C PRO A 210 -10.31 0.55 -0.85
N CYS A 211 -11.63 0.70 -0.93
CA CYS A 211 -12.39 1.72 -0.24
C CYS A 211 -13.80 1.21 0.11
N PHE A 212 -14.57 2.00 0.85
CA PHE A 212 -15.98 1.73 1.07
C PHE A 212 -16.83 2.45 0.02
N ASP A 213 -17.87 1.77 -0.48
CA ASP A 213 -18.92 2.41 -1.26
C ASP A 213 -19.98 3.06 -0.36
N GLU A 214 -21.00 3.66 -0.99
CA GLU A 214 -22.15 4.30 -0.32
C GLU A 214 -22.95 3.36 0.59
N ASN A 215 -22.87 2.05 0.36
CA ASN A 215 -23.52 1.02 1.17
C ASN A 215 -22.59 0.46 2.24
N SER A 216 -21.45 1.13 2.50
CA SER A 216 -20.40 0.67 3.41
C SER A 216 -19.81 -0.69 3.04
N LYS A 217 -19.91 -1.10 1.77
CA LYS A 217 -19.29 -2.34 1.27
C LYS A 217 -17.90 -2.04 0.75
N THR A 218 -16.98 -2.96 1.00
CA THR A 218 -15.61 -2.83 0.49
C THR A 218 -15.59 -3.09 -1.02
N VAL A 219 -15.08 -2.11 -1.77
CA VAL A 219 -14.92 -2.13 -3.23
C VAL A 219 -13.50 -1.70 -3.59
N ILE A 220 -13.08 -1.96 -4.84
CA ILE A 220 -11.79 -1.50 -5.36
C ILE A 220 -12.06 -0.48 -6.46
N LYS A 221 -11.42 0.70 -6.37
CA LYS A 221 -11.65 1.82 -7.29
C LYS A 221 -10.32 2.41 -7.77
N PRO A 222 -10.25 2.87 -9.04
CA PRO A 222 -9.08 3.59 -9.53
C PRO A 222 -8.89 4.91 -8.79
N ILE A 223 -7.65 5.36 -8.66
CA ILE A 223 -7.34 6.69 -8.11
C ILE A 223 -7.37 7.75 -9.23
N SER A 224 -7.80 8.97 -8.90
CA SER A 224 -7.84 10.08 -9.86
C SER A 224 -6.58 10.95 -9.82
N ALA A 225 -5.82 10.93 -8.72
CA ALA A 225 -4.57 11.65 -8.55
C ALA A 225 -3.82 11.14 -7.31
N ILE A 226 -2.51 11.41 -7.23
CA ILE A 226 -1.67 11.16 -6.06
C ILE A 226 -0.79 12.37 -5.76
N TRP A 227 -0.62 12.72 -4.48
CA TRP A 227 0.04 13.96 -4.05
C TRP A 227 0.88 13.73 -2.78
N LYS A 228 2.12 14.23 -2.73
CA LYS A 228 3.01 14.19 -1.56
C LYS A 228 3.46 15.61 -1.21
N HIS A 229 3.40 15.96 0.07
CA HIS A 229 3.82 17.27 0.57
C HIS A 229 4.36 17.15 1.99
N HIS A 230 5.18 18.11 2.43
CA HIS A 230 5.77 18.09 3.76
C HIS A 230 4.86 18.76 4.79
N VAL A 231 4.48 18.05 5.85
CA VAL A 231 3.53 18.53 6.86
C VAL A 231 4.26 19.01 8.11
N LYS A 232 3.93 20.21 8.60
CA LYS A 232 4.38 20.74 9.91
C LYS A 232 3.27 20.77 10.97
N LYS A 233 2.08 20.29 10.63
CA LYS A 233 0.93 20.17 11.53
C LYS A 233 1.19 19.09 12.57
N LYS A 234 0.44 19.14 13.69
CA LYS A 234 0.49 18.07 14.69
C LYS A 234 -0.02 16.78 14.05
N GLY A 235 0.78 15.72 14.15
CA GLY A 235 0.35 14.37 13.86
C GLY A 235 -0.32 13.76 15.09
N TYR A 236 -1.44 13.10 14.89
CA TYR A 236 -2.11 12.29 15.90
C TYR A 236 -1.89 10.82 15.55
N GLN A 237 -1.49 10.04 16.55
CA GLN A 237 -1.48 8.59 16.45
C GLN A 237 -2.72 8.07 17.17
N ILE A 238 -3.74 7.71 16.41
CA ILE A 238 -4.99 7.16 16.93
C ILE A 238 -4.76 5.67 17.16
N LYS A 239 -4.97 5.22 18.41
CA LYS A 239 -4.89 3.81 18.79
C LYS A 239 -6.27 3.35 19.26
N THR A 240 -6.83 2.36 18.57
CA THR A 240 -8.08 1.72 18.98
C THR A 240 -7.85 0.78 20.16
N VAL A 241 -8.93 0.43 20.88
CA VAL A 241 -8.89 -0.54 22.00
C VAL A 241 -8.35 -1.89 21.53
N TRP A 242 -8.62 -2.26 20.27
CA TRP A 242 -8.12 -3.50 19.66
C TRP A 242 -6.69 -3.38 19.10
N GLY A 243 -5.97 -2.31 19.43
CA GLY A 243 -4.56 -2.15 19.09
C GLY A 243 -4.26 -1.66 17.67
N LYS A 244 -5.27 -1.48 16.80
CA LYS A 244 -5.06 -0.84 15.49
C LYS A 244 -4.58 0.60 15.67
N GLN A 245 -3.59 0.99 14.88
CA GLN A 245 -2.98 2.32 14.93
C GLN A 245 -3.04 2.99 13.57
N ILE A 246 -3.34 4.28 13.54
CA ILE A 246 -3.26 5.11 12.34
C ILE A 246 -2.67 6.47 12.70
N LYS A 247 -1.74 6.95 11.88
CA LYS A 247 -1.19 8.30 11.99
C LYS A 247 -1.89 9.21 11.00
N ILE A 248 -2.44 10.28 11.53
CA ILE A 248 -3.22 11.26 10.77
C ILE A 248 -2.80 12.67 11.14
N THR A 249 -2.99 13.63 10.25
CA THR A 249 -2.83 15.05 10.59
C THR A 249 -4.05 15.57 11.32
N GLU A 250 -3.91 16.70 12.00
CA GLU A 250 -5.01 17.34 12.75
C GLU A 250 -6.29 17.60 11.94
N ASP A 251 -6.16 17.72 10.62
CA ASP A 251 -7.22 18.02 9.66
C ASP A 251 -7.59 16.83 8.75
N HIS A 252 -7.09 15.64 9.04
CA HIS A 252 -7.57 14.42 8.41
C HIS A 252 -8.76 13.86 9.19
N SER A 253 -9.81 13.45 8.48
CA SER A 253 -10.98 12.84 9.12
C SER A 253 -10.96 11.31 9.06
N LEU A 254 -11.35 10.69 10.17
CA LEU A 254 -11.74 9.29 10.25
C LEU A 254 -13.26 9.19 10.34
N PHE A 255 -13.82 8.01 10.09
CA PHE A 255 -15.24 7.79 10.31
C PHE A 255 -15.46 7.40 11.78
N THR A 256 -16.36 8.10 12.46
CA THR A 256 -16.99 7.74 13.74
C THR A 256 -18.47 7.40 13.51
N ARG A 257 -19.22 7.12 14.57
CA ARG A 257 -20.64 6.78 14.53
C ARG A 257 -21.47 7.97 14.97
N ASN A 258 -22.49 8.32 14.18
CA ASN A 258 -23.47 9.32 14.61
C ASN A 258 -24.57 8.70 15.48
N ASN A 259 -25.47 9.54 16.01
CA ASN A 259 -26.59 9.12 16.86
C ASN A 259 -27.58 8.13 16.21
N ASN A 260 -27.51 7.93 14.89
CA ASN A 260 -28.36 7.02 14.13
C ASN A 260 -27.57 5.81 13.62
N ASP A 261 -26.43 5.50 14.24
CA ASP A 261 -25.56 4.37 13.89
C ASP A 261 -24.95 4.40 12.48
N ARG A 262 -24.91 5.57 11.83
CA ARG A 262 -24.29 5.74 10.52
C ARG A 262 -22.87 6.30 10.63
N PRO A 263 -21.97 5.96 9.69
CA PRO A 263 -20.65 6.57 9.61
C PRO A 263 -20.73 8.10 9.46
N GLN A 264 -19.94 8.84 10.25
CA GLN A 264 -19.81 10.29 10.22
C GLN A 264 -18.32 10.67 10.30
N ALA A 265 -17.87 11.60 9.47
CA ALA A 265 -16.48 12.05 9.53
C ALA A 265 -16.19 12.88 10.81
N ALA A 266 -15.06 12.60 11.47
CA ALA A 266 -14.52 13.36 12.61
C ALA A 266 -13.03 13.61 12.40
N PHE A 267 -12.57 14.86 12.59
CA PHE A 267 -11.17 15.23 12.36
C PHE A 267 -10.24 14.75 13.49
N GLY A 268 -8.97 14.54 13.17
CA GLY A 268 -7.99 14.02 14.13
C GLY A 268 -7.84 14.85 15.41
N ASN A 269 -8.08 16.16 15.36
CA ASN A 269 -8.09 17.05 16.52
C ASN A 269 -9.42 17.05 17.32
N GLU A 270 -10.48 16.45 16.78
CA GLU A 270 -11.80 16.32 17.41
C GLU A 270 -11.97 14.97 18.09
N LEU A 271 -11.22 13.96 17.66
CA LEU A 271 -11.24 12.61 18.22
C LEU A 271 -10.82 12.58 19.69
N LYS A 272 -11.58 11.85 20.50
CA LYS A 272 -11.36 11.66 21.93
C LYS A 272 -11.25 10.18 22.27
N VAL A 273 -10.58 9.90 23.39
CA VAL A 273 -10.56 8.56 23.95
C VAL A 273 -11.99 8.15 24.30
N GLY A 274 -12.45 7.04 23.72
CA GLY A 274 -13.81 6.53 23.87
C GLY A 274 -14.66 6.66 22.60
N ASP A 275 -14.25 7.46 21.61
CA ASP A 275 -14.96 7.55 20.33
C ASP A 275 -14.88 6.22 19.57
N GLU A 276 -15.99 5.79 18.99
CA GLU A 276 -16.03 4.64 18.09
C GLU A 276 -15.42 5.02 16.74
N ILE A 277 -14.48 4.24 16.23
CA ILE A 277 -13.87 4.45 14.92
C ILE A 277 -14.35 3.36 13.96
N GLY A 278 -14.79 3.78 12.78
CA GLY A 278 -15.14 2.91 11.67
C GLY A 278 -13.91 2.15 11.19
N VAL A 279 -13.97 0.84 11.26
CA VAL A 279 -12.91 -0.08 10.84
C VAL A 279 -13.55 -1.09 9.89
N PRO A 280 -12.88 -1.49 8.78
CA PRO A 280 -13.40 -2.56 7.96
C PRO A 280 -13.48 -3.85 8.77
N ASN A 281 -14.70 -4.37 8.90
CA ASN A 281 -14.93 -5.72 9.42
C ASN A 281 -14.46 -6.73 8.36
N TYR A 282 -14.61 -6.39 7.08
CA TYR A 282 -14.21 -7.18 5.92
C TYR A 282 -13.41 -6.35 4.91
N ILE A 283 -12.28 -6.86 4.43
CA ILE A 283 -11.53 -6.25 3.32
C ILE A 283 -11.60 -7.17 2.10
N SER A 284 -12.12 -6.65 0.99
CA SER A 284 -12.11 -7.34 -0.30
C SER A 284 -10.73 -7.18 -0.96
N PHE A 285 -10.14 -8.29 -1.39
CA PHE A 285 -8.90 -8.31 -2.16
C PHE A 285 -9.16 -8.84 -3.58
N LEU A 286 -8.35 -8.41 -4.56
CA LEU A 286 -8.34 -9.07 -5.87
C LEU A 286 -7.70 -10.45 -5.71
N GLU A 287 -8.54 -11.49 -5.68
CA GLU A 287 -8.08 -12.85 -5.39
C GLU A 287 -7.23 -13.42 -6.53
N GLN A 288 -6.11 -14.03 -6.16
CA GLN A 288 -5.19 -14.76 -7.03
C GLN A 288 -4.84 -16.10 -6.38
N PRO A 289 -5.49 -17.22 -6.76
CA PRO A 289 -5.15 -18.52 -6.24
C PRO A 289 -3.74 -18.94 -6.65
N LEU A 290 -2.97 -19.46 -5.70
CA LEU A 290 -1.71 -20.13 -6.01
C LEU A 290 -2.02 -21.42 -6.77
N GLN A 291 -1.60 -21.48 -8.03
CA GLN A 291 -1.73 -22.67 -8.87
C GLN A 291 -0.53 -23.61 -8.65
N PRO A 292 -0.68 -24.92 -8.88
CA PRO A 292 0.45 -25.83 -9.01
C PRO A 292 1.51 -25.30 -9.96
N PHE A 293 2.78 -25.42 -9.59
CA PHE A 293 3.89 -24.78 -10.29
C PHE A 293 5.16 -25.63 -10.28
N TYR A 294 6.06 -25.37 -11.21
CA TYR A 294 7.42 -25.88 -11.14
C TYR A 294 8.28 -24.93 -10.32
N ILE A 295 9.14 -25.47 -9.45
CA ILE A 295 10.06 -24.67 -8.62
C ILE A 295 10.95 -23.79 -9.52
N THR A 296 11.35 -24.31 -10.69
CA THR A 296 12.09 -23.56 -11.72
C THR A 296 11.38 -22.28 -12.19
N ASP A 297 10.04 -22.21 -12.12
CA ASP A 297 9.28 -21.02 -12.52
C ASP A 297 9.33 -19.89 -11.46
N LYS A 298 9.82 -20.20 -10.26
CA LYS A 298 9.81 -19.28 -9.10
C LYS A 298 11.20 -18.87 -8.64
N ILE A 299 12.21 -19.69 -8.88
CA ILE A 299 13.58 -19.38 -8.48
C ILE A 299 14.24 -18.49 -9.56
N CYS A 300 14.89 -17.40 -9.15
CA CYS A 300 15.59 -16.47 -10.04
C CYS A 300 17.02 -16.25 -9.53
N ILE A 301 17.97 -17.12 -9.91
CA ILE A 301 19.29 -17.20 -9.25
C ILE A 301 20.45 -17.27 -10.26
N GLN A 302 21.64 -16.81 -9.80
CA GLN A 302 22.89 -16.74 -10.57
C GLN A 302 23.64 -18.08 -10.68
N GLU A 303 23.38 -19.01 -9.76
CA GLU A 303 23.97 -20.36 -9.73
C GLU A 303 23.27 -21.29 -10.73
N GLU A 304 24.04 -22.18 -11.37
CA GLU A 304 23.53 -23.09 -12.40
C GLU A 304 22.65 -24.20 -11.81
N ILE A 305 21.41 -24.25 -12.27
CA ILE A 305 20.42 -25.26 -11.89
C ILE A 305 20.49 -26.44 -12.87
N PHE A 306 20.36 -27.66 -12.34
CA PHE A 306 20.27 -28.88 -13.12
C PHE A 306 18.91 -29.57 -12.92
N LEU A 307 18.37 -30.09 -14.02
CA LEU A 307 17.22 -30.99 -14.03
C LEU A 307 17.71 -32.43 -14.13
N GLU A 308 17.22 -33.26 -13.22
CA GLU A 308 17.45 -34.71 -13.19
C GLU A 308 16.23 -35.42 -13.78
N SER A 309 16.45 -36.22 -14.83
CA SER A 309 15.39 -36.91 -15.58
C SER A 309 15.85 -38.30 -16.04
N GLU A 310 14.94 -39.27 -16.01
CA GLU A 310 15.16 -40.62 -16.55
C GLU A 310 15.35 -40.61 -18.08
N GLU A 311 14.80 -39.60 -18.76
CA GLU A 311 14.87 -39.44 -20.22
C GLU A 311 16.17 -38.73 -20.68
N THR A 312 17.07 -38.39 -19.75
CA THR A 312 18.30 -37.61 -20.04
C THR A 312 19.13 -38.23 -21.17
N ILE A 313 19.36 -39.54 -21.12
CA ILE A 313 20.13 -40.25 -22.15
C ILE A 313 19.43 -40.16 -23.51
N SER A 314 18.11 -40.37 -23.55
CA SER A 314 17.31 -40.26 -24.78
C SER A 314 17.40 -38.85 -25.39
N TYR A 315 17.33 -37.81 -24.55
CA TYR A 315 17.48 -36.44 -25.01
C TYR A 315 18.88 -36.14 -25.54
N ILE A 316 19.93 -36.64 -24.89
CA ILE A 316 21.31 -36.44 -25.36
C ILE A 316 21.55 -37.18 -26.69
N GLU A 317 21.03 -38.39 -26.84
CA GLU A 317 21.11 -39.15 -28.10
C GLU A 317 20.36 -38.43 -29.23
N LYS A 318 19.15 -37.91 -28.94
CA LYS A 318 18.29 -37.25 -29.94
C LYS A 318 18.79 -35.86 -30.34
N TYR A 319 19.32 -35.08 -29.40
CA TYR A 319 19.68 -33.67 -29.60
C TYR A 319 21.19 -33.41 -29.52
N GLY A 320 22.03 -34.45 -29.55
CA GLY A 320 23.48 -34.36 -29.32
C GLY A 320 24.20 -33.31 -30.17
N ASP A 321 23.84 -33.17 -31.44
CA ASP A 321 24.47 -32.18 -32.33
C ASP A 321 24.11 -30.74 -31.94
N LYS A 322 22.83 -30.48 -31.64
CA LYS A 322 22.38 -29.17 -31.13
C LYS A 322 23.03 -28.82 -29.79
N ILE A 323 23.22 -29.82 -28.92
CA ILE A 323 23.88 -29.61 -27.62
C ILE A 323 25.35 -29.21 -27.85
N ARG A 324 26.07 -29.88 -28.76
CA ARG A 324 27.46 -29.52 -29.08
C ARG A 324 27.56 -28.11 -29.64
N GLU A 325 26.68 -27.74 -30.57
CA GLU A 325 26.61 -26.38 -31.13
C GLU A 325 26.38 -25.34 -30.04
N TYR A 326 25.42 -25.58 -29.14
CA TYR A 326 25.14 -24.69 -28.01
C TYR A 326 26.33 -24.52 -27.07
N LEU A 327 26.97 -25.62 -26.67
CA LEU A 327 28.12 -25.59 -25.76
C LEU A 327 29.32 -24.86 -26.39
N LEU A 328 29.59 -25.09 -27.68
CA LEU A 328 30.63 -24.36 -28.43
C LEU A 328 30.33 -22.86 -28.49
N ALA A 329 29.07 -22.49 -28.76
CA ALA A 329 28.64 -21.09 -28.77
C ALA A 329 28.78 -20.41 -27.39
N LYS A 330 28.68 -21.18 -26.31
CA LYS A 330 28.94 -20.73 -24.93
C LYS A 330 30.43 -20.72 -24.54
N GLY A 331 31.33 -21.05 -25.46
CA GLY A 331 32.78 -20.99 -25.25
C GLY A 331 33.38 -22.25 -24.63
N VAL A 332 32.67 -23.38 -24.63
CA VAL A 332 33.22 -24.66 -24.17
C VAL A 332 34.24 -25.17 -25.19
N ASN A 333 35.41 -25.61 -24.72
CA ASN A 333 36.46 -26.13 -25.60
C ASN A 333 36.02 -27.47 -26.24
N PRO A 334 36.31 -27.70 -27.54
CA PRO A 334 35.94 -28.94 -28.24
C PRO A 334 36.42 -30.22 -27.53
N GLU A 335 37.60 -30.19 -26.92
CA GLU A 335 38.19 -31.31 -26.17
C GLU A 335 37.39 -31.68 -24.91
N GLN A 336 36.61 -30.75 -24.36
CA GLN A 336 35.82 -30.95 -23.13
C GLN A 336 34.40 -31.45 -23.42
N LEU A 337 33.89 -31.28 -24.66
CA LEU A 337 32.50 -31.61 -25.02
C LEU A 337 32.14 -33.06 -24.71
N TYR A 338 33.00 -34.00 -25.07
CA TYR A 338 32.76 -35.42 -24.83
C TYR A 338 32.65 -35.73 -23.33
N SER A 339 33.54 -35.17 -22.51
CA SER A 339 33.55 -35.34 -21.06
C SER A 339 32.30 -34.74 -20.40
N ILE A 340 31.87 -33.56 -20.87
CA ILE A 340 30.67 -32.88 -20.36
C ILE A 340 29.41 -33.69 -20.68
N LEU A 341 29.23 -34.12 -21.93
CA LEU A 341 28.08 -34.95 -22.32
C LEU A 341 28.05 -36.27 -21.54
N LYS A 342 29.20 -36.94 -21.39
CA LYS A 342 29.31 -38.14 -20.57
C LYS A 342 28.98 -37.87 -19.10
N SER A 343 29.33 -36.69 -18.57
CA SER A 343 28.92 -36.29 -17.22
C SER A 343 27.40 -36.09 -17.11
N TYR A 344 26.74 -35.54 -18.14
CA TYR A 344 25.28 -35.38 -18.13
C TYR A 344 24.56 -36.73 -18.17
N GLU A 345 25.01 -37.65 -19.03
CA GLU A 345 24.52 -39.03 -19.10
C GLU A 345 24.75 -39.77 -17.76
N ALA A 346 25.98 -39.76 -17.25
CA ALA A 346 26.34 -40.50 -16.04
C ALA A 346 25.61 -40.01 -14.79
N LYS A 347 25.28 -38.72 -14.73
CA LYS A 347 24.56 -38.11 -13.61
C LYS A 347 23.05 -38.02 -13.84
N ASN A 348 22.56 -38.36 -15.03
CA ASN A 348 21.19 -38.10 -15.50
C ASN A 348 20.75 -36.65 -15.28
N LYS A 349 21.65 -35.68 -15.51
CA LYS A 349 21.45 -34.26 -15.21
C LYS A 349 21.78 -33.38 -16.39
N ILE A 350 20.86 -32.50 -16.75
CA ILE A 350 21.03 -31.48 -17.80
C ILE A 350 20.87 -30.09 -17.17
N PRO A 351 21.75 -29.11 -17.46
CA PRO A 351 21.55 -27.73 -17.03
C PRO A 351 20.22 -27.16 -17.52
N LEU A 352 19.52 -26.38 -16.68
CA LEU A 352 18.20 -25.80 -17.00
C LEU A 352 18.23 -24.94 -18.26
N HIS A 353 19.25 -24.12 -18.46
CA HIS A 353 19.39 -23.29 -19.67
C HIS A 353 19.50 -24.11 -20.95
N LEU A 354 20.13 -25.29 -20.88
CA LEU A 354 20.23 -26.20 -22.01
C LEU A 354 18.89 -26.91 -22.24
N TRP A 355 18.18 -27.26 -21.17
CA TRP A 355 16.83 -27.81 -21.24
C TRP A 355 15.85 -26.84 -21.93
N GLU A 356 15.90 -25.56 -21.56
CA GLU A 356 15.11 -24.47 -22.15
C GLU A 356 15.50 -24.23 -23.61
N TYR A 357 16.80 -24.17 -23.92
CA TYR A 357 17.29 -23.99 -25.30
C TYR A 357 16.81 -25.10 -26.24
N LEU A 358 16.72 -26.34 -25.73
CA LEU A 358 16.25 -27.49 -26.48
C LEU A 358 14.70 -27.60 -26.52
N GLU A 359 13.99 -26.71 -25.83
CA GLU A 359 12.53 -26.73 -25.68
C GLU A 359 12.01 -28.09 -25.17
N LEU A 360 12.75 -28.73 -24.25
CA LEU A 360 12.36 -30.03 -23.71
C LEU A 360 11.15 -29.91 -22.78
N PRO A 361 10.17 -30.83 -22.86
CA PRO A 361 9.00 -30.78 -22.01
C PRO A 361 9.36 -31.07 -20.55
N LEU A 362 8.79 -30.31 -19.61
CA LEU A 362 8.81 -30.66 -18.19
C LEU A 362 7.65 -31.62 -17.88
N SER A 363 7.95 -32.74 -17.22
CA SER A 363 6.96 -33.61 -16.62
C SER A 363 6.86 -33.33 -15.12
N LYS A 364 5.94 -34.02 -14.42
CA LYS A 364 5.79 -33.89 -12.95
C LYS A 364 6.80 -34.72 -12.17
N LYS A 365 7.73 -35.41 -12.85
CA LYS A 365 8.66 -36.38 -12.27
C LYS A 365 10.09 -35.86 -12.16
N GLU A 366 10.47 -34.84 -12.93
CA GLU A 366 11.82 -34.29 -12.89
C GLU A 366 12.17 -33.77 -11.51
N LYS A 367 13.43 -33.97 -11.13
CA LYS A 367 14.01 -33.40 -9.92
C LYS A 367 14.94 -32.25 -10.28
N ILE A 368 15.16 -31.36 -9.33
CA ILE A 368 15.95 -30.15 -9.47
C ILE A 368 17.06 -30.15 -8.41
N CYS A 369 18.28 -29.77 -8.79
CA CYS A 369 19.42 -29.63 -7.88
C CYS A 369 20.40 -28.54 -8.36
N TYR A 370 21.13 -27.95 -7.43
CA TYR A 370 22.45 -27.36 -7.70
C TYR A 370 23.52 -28.44 -7.82
N LEU A 371 24.66 -28.10 -8.44
CA LEU A 371 25.72 -29.03 -8.87
C LEU A 371 26.13 -30.08 -7.83
N SER A 372 26.24 -29.71 -6.56
CA SER A 372 26.69 -30.57 -5.44
C SER A 372 25.57 -30.94 -4.45
N SER A 373 24.33 -30.56 -4.74
CA SER A 373 23.18 -30.75 -3.84
C SER A 373 22.35 -31.99 -4.21
N LYS A 374 21.63 -32.53 -3.22
CA LYS A 374 20.63 -33.58 -3.46
C LYS A 374 19.48 -33.01 -4.27
N ALA A 375 18.99 -33.79 -5.24
CA ALA A 375 17.86 -33.39 -6.05
C ALA A 375 16.54 -33.55 -5.30
N ILE A 376 15.67 -32.57 -5.45
CA ILE A 376 14.31 -32.56 -4.90
C ILE A 376 13.30 -32.52 -6.05
N LYS A 377 12.07 -32.95 -5.81
CA LYS A 377 11.00 -32.88 -6.81
C LYS A 377 10.79 -31.44 -7.30
N ASN A 378 10.76 -31.23 -8.62
CA ASN A 378 10.55 -29.90 -9.20
C ASN A 378 9.07 -29.46 -9.17
N TRP A 379 8.13 -30.40 -9.19
CA TRP A 379 6.69 -30.09 -9.28
C TRP A 379 6.02 -29.97 -7.91
N VAL A 380 5.41 -28.81 -7.63
CA VAL A 380 4.60 -28.57 -6.42
C VAL A 380 3.12 -28.68 -6.77
N GLY A 381 2.54 -29.87 -6.53
CA GLY A 381 1.14 -30.18 -6.86
C GLY A 381 0.15 -29.95 -5.72
N ASN A 382 0.53 -30.30 -4.49
CA ASN A 382 -0.35 -30.19 -3.32
C ASN A 382 -0.23 -28.79 -2.69
N ILE A 383 -1.02 -27.85 -3.21
CA ILE A 383 -0.95 -26.45 -2.78
C ILE A 383 -1.43 -26.26 -1.33
N GLU A 384 -2.38 -27.06 -0.84
CA GLU A 384 -2.88 -26.92 0.53
C GLU A 384 -1.79 -27.25 1.56
N GLU A 385 -1.10 -28.39 1.40
CA GLU A 385 0.03 -28.75 2.26
C GLU A 385 1.23 -27.82 2.09
N PHE A 386 1.45 -27.31 0.86
CA PHE A 386 2.52 -26.33 0.63
C PHE A 386 2.25 -25.02 1.35
N LEU A 387 1.01 -24.51 1.30
CA LEU A 387 0.62 -23.30 2.04
C LEU A 387 0.67 -23.52 3.55
N TRP A 388 0.28 -24.71 4.03
CA TRP A 388 0.47 -25.10 5.42
C TRP A 388 1.94 -25.05 5.83
N LEU A 389 2.85 -25.60 5.02
CA LEU A 389 4.30 -25.53 5.25
C LEU A 389 4.78 -24.07 5.33
N LEU A 390 4.32 -23.19 4.44
CA LEU A 390 4.69 -21.77 4.46
C LEU A 390 4.20 -21.07 5.74
N GLY A 391 2.99 -21.37 6.20
CA GLY A 391 2.48 -20.86 7.49
C GLY A 391 3.30 -21.36 8.67
N PHE A 392 3.65 -22.65 8.66
CA PHE A 392 4.51 -23.26 9.69
C PHE A 392 5.93 -22.67 9.67
N TYR A 393 6.44 -22.34 8.48
CA TYR A 393 7.71 -21.64 8.32
C TYR A 393 7.68 -20.22 8.93
N VAL A 394 6.62 -19.45 8.69
CA VAL A 394 6.50 -18.10 9.26
C VAL A 394 6.58 -18.14 10.79
N SER A 395 5.91 -19.11 11.43
CA SER A 395 5.90 -19.26 12.89
C SER A 395 7.18 -19.87 13.47
N GLN A 396 7.65 -21.00 12.94
CA GLN A 396 8.71 -21.83 13.55
C GLN A 396 9.95 -22.06 12.68
N GLY A 397 9.91 -21.65 11.43
CA GLY A 397 11.02 -21.80 10.48
C GLY A 397 12.08 -20.69 10.60
N SER A 398 13.31 -21.03 10.22
CA SER A 398 14.45 -20.12 10.15
C SER A 398 15.42 -20.60 9.07
N PHE A 399 16.19 -19.68 8.52
CA PHE A 399 17.27 -19.99 7.58
C PHE A 399 18.62 -19.96 8.30
N ILE A 400 19.36 -21.07 8.27
CA ILE A 400 20.67 -21.20 8.92
C ILE A 400 21.59 -21.96 7.95
N ASP A 401 22.68 -21.35 7.51
CA ASP A 401 23.73 -22.00 6.69
C ASP A 401 23.21 -22.75 5.44
N ASN A 402 22.29 -22.13 4.68
CA ASN A 402 21.58 -22.75 3.54
C ASN A 402 20.69 -23.97 3.90
N GLU A 403 20.31 -24.08 5.17
CA GLU A 403 19.33 -25.04 5.65
C GLU A 403 18.04 -24.32 6.10
N LEU A 404 16.92 -25.02 5.95
CA LEU A 404 15.66 -24.67 6.59
C LEU A 404 15.58 -25.38 7.94
N VAL A 405 15.60 -24.63 9.03
CA VAL A 405 15.56 -25.17 10.40
C VAL A 405 14.23 -24.82 11.06
N PHE A 406 13.55 -25.85 11.57
CA PHE A 406 12.28 -25.74 12.27
C PHE A 406 12.42 -26.20 13.72
N LYS A 407 11.77 -25.49 14.64
CA LYS A 407 11.67 -25.87 16.06
C LYS A 407 10.21 -26.16 16.40
N GLY A 408 9.94 -27.08 17.32
CA GLY A 408 8.56 -27.38 17.70
C GLY A 408 8.39 -28.66 18.50
N GLY A 409 7.13 -28.97 18.82
CA GLY A 409 6.77 -30.25 19.46
C GLY A 409 6.94 -31.43 18.49
N ALA A 410 7.24 -32.61 19.03
CA ALA A 410 7.56 -33.81 18.25
C ALA A 410 6.48 -34.19 17.22
N GLU A 411 5.20 -34.10 17.59
CA GLU A 411 4.08 -34.42 16.69
C GLU A 411 4.01 -33.49 15.47
N LYS A 412 4.15 -32.17 15.71
CA LYS A 412 4.12 -31.15 14.65
C LYS A 412 5.32 -31.27 13.73
N LEU A 413 6.48 -31.58 14.30
CA LEU A 413 7.71 -31.85 13.56
C LEU A 413 7.60 -33.15 12.74
N ALA A 414 6.92 -34.19 13.23
CA ALA A 414 6.65 -35.40 12.45
C ALA A 414 5.77 -35.11 11.22
N LYS A 415 4.68 -34.33 11.40
CA LYS A 415 3.84 -33.86 10.31
C LYS A 415 4.62 -33.05 9.27
N LEU A 416 5.53 -32.18 9.72
CA LEU A 416 6.43 -31.43 8.83
C LEU A 416 7.27 -32.37 7.95
N ILE A 417 7.86 -33.42 8.53
CA ILE A 417 8.64 -34.41 7.76
C ILE A 417 7.78 -35.03 6.66
N GLU A 418 6.59 -35.51 7.00
CA GLU A 418 5.68 -36.14 6.04
C GLU A 418 5.30 -35.19 4.90
N VAL A 419 5.00 -33.93 5.22
CA VAL A 419 4.65 -32.90 4.22
C VAL A 419 5.84 -32.61 3.30
N VAL A 420 7.03 -32.44 3.84
CA VAL A 420 8.25 -32.16 3.05
C VAL A 420 8.61 -33.34 2.17
N GLU A 421 8.53 -34.57 2.68
CA GLU A 421 8.79 -35.79 1.91
C GLU A 421 7.76 -35.96 0.80
N ARG A 422 6.48 -35.70 1.06
CA ARG A 422 5.39 -35.83 0.06
C ARG A 422 5.47 -34.80 -1.06
N ILE A 423 5.78 -33.54 -0.72
CA ILE A 423 5.84 -32.45 -1.70
C ILE A 423 7.16 -32.48 -2.48
N PHE A 424 8.28 -32.60 -1.77
CA PHE A 424 9.61 -32.37 -2.34
C PHE A 424 10.44 -33.64 -2.50
N GLU A 425 9.99 -34.78 -1.99
CA GLU A 425 10.79 -36.02 -1.92
C GLU A 425 12.16 -35.76 -1.27
N CYS A 426 12.18 -34.87 -0.28
CA CYS A 426 13.37 -34.39 0.39
C CYS A 426 13.41 -34.96 1.82
N GLN A 427 14.59 -35.43 2.25
CA GLN A 427 14.76 -35.95 3.60
C GLN A 427 15.07 -34.84 4.61
N CYS A 428 14.51 -35.00 5.80
CA CYS A 428 14.73 -34.13 6.94
C CYS A 428 15.72 -34.76 7.93
N GLU A 429 16.62 -33.97 8.49
CA GLU A 429 17.54 -34.39 9.55
C GLU A 429 17.01 -33.96 10.92
N ILE A 430 16.77 -34.92 11.80
CA ILE A 430 16.34 -34.66 13.19
C ILE A 430 17.58 -34.32 14.02
N LYS A 431 17.62 -33.12 14.61
CA LYS A 431 18.68 -32.66 15.50
C LYS A 431 18.32 -33.00 16.96
N ILE A 432 19.34 -33.24 17.78
CA ILE A 432 19.21 -33.70 19.19
C ILE A 432 18.38 -32.74 20.05
N GLU A 433 18.36 -31.45 19.72
CA GLU A 433 17.70 -30.39 20.48
C GLU A 433 16.21 -30.19 20.14
N GLY A 434 15.53 -31.21 19.58
CA GLY A 434 14.11 -31.08 19.22
C GLY A 434 13.86 -30.10 18.06
N SER A 435 14.79 -30.06 17.11
CA SER A 435 14.65 -29.30 15.87
C SER A 435 14.85 -30.21 14.66
N ILE A 436 14.28 -29.80 13.53
CA ILE A 436 14.46 -30.47 12.25
C ILE A 436 15.18 -29.52 11.30
N SER A 437 16.13 -30.06 10.54
CA SER A 437 16.77 -29.35 9.44
C SER A 437 16.44 -30.00 8.10
N ILE A 438 16.20 -29.18 7.09
CA ILE A 438 16.08 -29.59 5.70
C ILE A 438 17.27 -29.00 4.94
N ARG A 439 18.21 -29.86 4.57
CA ARG A 439 19.40 -29.51 3.80
C ARG A 439 19.10 -29.40 2.31
N SER A 440 18.40 -28.33 1.95
CA SER A 440 18.10 -28.03 0.55
C SER A 440 18.21 -26.53 0.28
N LYS A 441 19.31 -26.13 -0.35
CA LYS A 441 19.51 -24.76 -0.82
C LYS A 441 18.38 -24.33 -1.77
N ILE A 442 17.86 -25.23 -2.61
CA ILE A 442 16.72 -24.93 -3.49
C ILE A 442 15.48 -24.53 -2.71
N LEU A 443 15.19 -25.19 -1.59
CA LEU A 443 14.03 -24.81 -0.77
C LEU A 443 14.25 -23.48 -0.03
N VAL A 444 15.49 -23.22 0.40
CA VAL A 444 15.86 -21.91 0.95
C VAL A 444 15.61 -20.81 -0.08
N ASP A 445 16.13 -21.02 -1.28
CA ASP A 445 16.02 -20.09 -2.40
C ASP A 445 14.55 -19.92 -2.86
N LEU A 446 13.78 -21.00 -2.92
CA LEU A 446 12.34 -20.96 -3.25
C LEU A 446 11.53 -20.18 -2.23
N ILE A 447 11.63 -20.52 -0.94
CA ILE A 447 10.80 -19.91 0.10
C ILE A 447 11.28 -18.48 0.37
N GLY A 448 12.59 -18.31 0.51
CA GLY A 448 13.22 -17.04 0.88
C GLY A 448 13.16 -15.99 -0.22
N GLU A 449 13.62 -16.31 -1.42
CA GLU A 449 13.76 -15.36 -2.54
C GLU A 449 12.63 -15.51 -3.56
N GLY A 450 12.37 -16.73 -4.04
CA GLY A 450 11.38 -16.98 -5.09
C GLY A 450 9.94 -16.66 -4.70
N LEU A 451 9.59 -16.90 -3.43
CA LEU A 451 8.28 -16.58 -2.85
C LEU A 451 8.33 -15.38 -1.90
N ASN A 452 9.52 -14.82 -1.68
CA ASN A 452 9.77 -13.59 -0.93
C ASN A 452 9.36 -13.63 0.55
N PHE A 453 9.49 -14.77 1.23
CA PHE A 453 9.30 -14.85 2.69
C PHE A 453 10.50 -14.30 3.49
N GLY A 454 11.61 -13.98 2.80
CA GLY A 454 12.75 -13.24 3.33
C GLY A 454 13.80 -14.11 4.04
N ASN A 455 15.06 -14.01 3.60
CA ASN A 455 16.18 -14.79 4.14
C ASN A 455 16.70 -14.28 5.49
N LYS A 456 16.60 -12.98 5.74
CA LYS A 456 17.13 -12.31 6.95
C LYS A 456 16.01 -11.85 7.89
N GLU A 457 15.03 -11.16 7.33
CA GLU A 457 13.84 -10.73 8.05
C GLU A 457 12.65 -11.47 7.46
N LYS A 458 11.97 -12.26 8.31
CA LYS A 458 10.79 -13.02 7.89
C LYS A 458 9.60 -12.09 7.73
N GLU A 459 8.90 -12.23 6.61
CA GLU A 459 7.68 -11.49 6.32
C GLU A 459 6.64 -12.39 5.63
N ILE A 460 5.36 -12.03 5.74
CA ILE A 460 4.31 -12.61 4.90
C ILE A 460 4.31 -11.83 3.57
N PRO A 461 4.52 -12.43 2.40
CA PRO A 461 4.50 -11.71 1.13
C PRO A 461 3.10 -11.12 0.79
N ASN A 462 3.04 -10.03 0.03
CA ASN A 462 1.76 -9.41 -0.36
C ASN A 462 0.85 -10.35 -1.16
N TRP A 463 1.42 -11.27 -1.96
CA TRP A 463 0.65 -12.23 -2.73
C TRP A 463 -0.16 -13.18 -1.83
N VAL A 464 0.27 -13.43 -0.59
CA VAL A 464 -0.48 -14.23 0.39
C VAL A 464 -1.81 -13.55 0.73
N LEU A 465 -1.85 -12.22 0.84
CA LEU A 465 -3.08 -11.45 1.07
C LEU A 465 -4.10 -11.62 -0.09
N GLN A 466 -3.62 -11.95 -1.29
CA GLN A 466 -4.44 -12.18 -2.46
C GLN A 466 -4.95 -13.62 -2.57
N LEU A 467 -4.50 -14.56 -1.74
CA LEU A 467 -4.99 -15.94 -1.81
C LEU A 467 -6.48 -16.05 -1.45
N PRO A 468 -7.28 -16.89 -2.12
CA PRO A 468 -8.66 -17.17 -1.72
C PRO A 468 -8.75 -17.70 -0.29
N GLN A 469 -9.88 -17.47 0.37
CA GLN A 469 -10.11 -17.88 1.76
C GLN A 469 -9.75 -19.36 2.00
N LYS A 470 -10.11 -20.27 1.10
CA LYS A 470 -9.78 -21.70 1.23
C LYS A 470 -8.26 -21.95 1.33
N GLN A 471 -7.46 -21.26 0.53
CA GLN A 471 -6.00 -21.37 0.55
C GLN A 471 -5.39 -20.68 1.78
N LEU A 472 -5.97 -19.54 2.18
CA LEU A 472 -5.57 -18.88 3.42
C LEU A 472 -5.81 -19.73 4.67
N ILE A 473 -6.87 -20.55 4.70
CA ILE A 473 -7.12 -21.48 5.82
C ILE A 473 -5.93 -22.43 5.99
N SER A 474 -5.44 -23.06 4.92
CA SER A 474 -4.27 -23.95 5.00
C SER A 474 -3.03 -23.23 5.52
N PHE A 475 -2.77 -22.01 5.04
CA PHE A 475 -1.68 -21.17 5.54
C PHE A 475 -1.83 -20.82 7.03
N LEU A 476 -3.03 -20.41 7.46
CA LEU A 476 -3.33 -20.07 8.84
C LEU A 476 -3.25 -21.30 9.77
N GLN A 477 -3.65 -22.48 9.31
CA GLN A 477 -3.50 -23.73 10.05
C GLN A 477 -2.03 -24.04 10.34
N GLY A 478 -1.16 -23.91 9.33
CA GLY A 478 0.28 -24.08 9.52
C GLY A 478 0.87 -23.06 10.50
N LEU A 479 0.44 -21.80 10.38
CA LEU A 479 0.85 -20.73 11.29
C LEU A 479 0.39 -20.98 12.74
N ASN A 480 -0.85 -21.43 12.92
CA ASN A 480 -1.45 -21.71 14.22
C ASN A 480 -0.80 -22.92 14.89
N GLU A 481 -0.61 -24.02 14.15
CA GLU A 481 0.06 -25.21 14.66
C GLU A 481 1.47 -24.87 15.14
N GLY A 482 2.21 -24.02 14.43
CA GLY A 482 3.51 -23.55 14.90
C GLY A 482 3.44 -22.70 16.17
N ASN A 483 2.37 -21.96 16.44
CA ASN A 483 2.29 -21.01 17.56
C ASN A 483 1.98 -21.60 18.95
N ASN A 484 1.85 -22.93 19.10
CA ASN A 484 1.59 -23.61 20.39
C ASN A 484 0.50 -22.93 21.25
N VAL A 485 -0.69 -22.70 20.68
CA VAL A 485 -1.84 -22.21 21.45
C VAL A 485 -2.33 -23.33 22.39
N VAL A 486 -2.49 -22.99 23.67
CA VAL A 486 -3.01 -23.88 24.71
C VAL A 486 -4.51 -24.07 24.48
N GLU A 487 -4.95 -25.30 24.15
CA GLU A 487 -6.36 -25.68 23.90
C GLU A 487 -7.30 -25.55 25.13
N ASN A 488 -6.85 -25.00 26.26
CA ASN A 488 -7.62 -24.95 27.49
C ASN A 488 -8.20 -23.55 27.77
N GLN A 489 -9.15 -23.08 26.96
CA GLN A 489 -10.17 -22.14 27.42
C GLN A 489 -11.55 -22.41 26.77
N PRO A 490 -12.66 -22.20 27.50
CA PRO A 490 -14.02 -22.49 27.03
C PRO A 490 -14.51 -21.58 25.88
N ASN A 491 -13.70 -20.60 25.45
CA ASN A 491 -13.93 -19.75 24.29
C ASN A 491 -12.81 -20.01 23.28
N LEU A 492 -13.15 -20.36 22.03
CA LEU A 492 -12.22 -20.52 20.91
C LEU A 492 -11.49 -19.19 20.64
N ASN A 493 -10.35 -19.02 21.30
CA ASN A 493 -9.46 -17.89 21.12
C ASN A 493 -8.22 -18.38 20.35
N ILE A 494 -7.98 -17.84 19.15
CA ILE A 494 -6.72 -18.06 18.45
C ILE A 494 -5.74 -16.96 18.85
N GLU A 495 -4.56 -17.37 19.29
CA GLU A 495 -3.47 -16.48 19.69
C GLU A 495 -2.26 -16.68 18.76
N PHE A 496 -1.79 -15.60 18.13
CA PHE A 496 -0.54 -15.61 17.38
C PHE A 496 0.50 -14.73 18.07
N LYS A 497 1.73 -15.24 18.20
CA LYS A 497 2.87 -14.48 18.73
C LYS A 497 3.91 -14.28 17.63
N SER A 498 4.39 -13.05 17.48
CA SER A 498 5.44 -12.73 16.52
C SER A 498 6.34 -11.62 17.05
N GLY A 499 7.66 -11.78 16.91
CA GLY A 499 8.61 -10.69 17.14
C GLY A 499 8.66 -9.66 15.99
N SER A 500 7.93 -9.91 14.89
CA SER A 500 7.87 -9.04 13.71
C SER A 500 6.54 -8.31 13.62
N GLN A 501 6.61 -6.98 13.63
CA GLN A 501 5.47 -6.08 13.40
C GLN A 501 4.84 -6.31 12.03
N ALA A 502 5.66 -6.52 10.99
CA ALA A 502 5.18 -6.68 9.62
C ALA A 502 4.33 -7.96 9.46
N ILE A 503 4.74 -9.06 10.10
CA ILE A 503 3.94 -10.29 10.16
C ILE A 503 2.61 -10.02 10.88
N ALA A 504 2.66 -9.31 12.01
CA ALA A 504 1.46 -9.01 12.78
C ALA A 504 0.45 -8.17 11.99
N GLU A 505 0.91 -7.11 11.33
CA GLU A 505 0.07 -6.25 10.48
C GLU A 505 -0.58 -7.03 9.33
N LYS A 506 0.19 -7.87 8.63
CA LYS A 506 -0.34 -8.67 7.52
C LYS A 506 -1.30 -9.75 8.00
N LEU A 507 -1.08 -10.33 9.18
CA LEU A 507 -2.02 -11.28 9.76
C LEU A 507 -3.37 -10.62 10.08
N VAL A 508 -3.38 -9.39 10.58
CA VAL A 508 -4.62 -8.61 10.78
C VAL A 508 -5.34 -8.39 9.46
N LEU A 509 -4.62 -8.12 8.37
CA LEU A 509 -5.22 -7.98 7.03
C LEU A 509 -5.79 -9.31 6.51
N ILE A 510 -5.11 -10.43 6.74
CA ILE A 510 -5.61 -11.78 6.40
C ILE A 510 -6.90 -12.07 7.18
N LEU A 511 -6.91 -11.84 8.49
CA LEU A 511 -8.06 -12.10 9.36
C LEU A 511 -9.26 -11.21 8.99
N ALA A 512 -9.01 -9.96 8.61
CA ALA A 512 -10.05 -9.07 8.08
C ALA A 512 -10.71 -9.65 6.81
N LYS A 513 -10.04 -10.52 6.04
CA LYS A 513 -10.66 -11.20 4.90
C LYS A 513 -11.69 -12.26 5.32
N PHE A 514 -11.69 -12.69 6.57
CA PHE A 514 -12.68 -13.61 7.14
C PHE A 514 -13.78 -12.89 7.93
N GLY A 515 -13.81 -11.55 7.93
CA GLY A 515 -14.74 -10.82 8.79
C GLY A 515 -14.28 -10.72 10.26
N LEU A 516 -13.06 -11.19 10.56
CA LEU A 516 -12.57 -11.34 11.93
C LEU A 516 -11.84 -10.08 12.37
N VAL A 517 -12.31 -9.48 13.46
CA VAL A 517 -11.65 -8.33 14.09
C VAL A 517 -10.66 -8.85 15.13
N ALA A 518 -9.37 -8.77 14.79
CA ALA A 518 -8.29 -9.20 15.67
C ALA A 518 -7.88 -8.08 16.64
N ASN A 519 -7.58 -8.46 17.88
CA ASN A 519 -7.02 -7.58 18.91
C ASN A 519 -5.49 -7.71 18.92
N VAL A 520 -4.77 -6.59 18.78
CA VAL A 520 -3.31 -6.56 18.70
C VAL A 520 -2.72 -5.91 19.95
N SER A 521 -2.04 -6.69 20.77
CA SER A 521 -1.27 -6.20 21.92
C SER A 521 0.23 -6.32 21.64
N GLU A 522 1.00 -5.37 22.15
CA GLU A 522 2.47 -5.44 22.17
C GLU A 522 2.89 -5.73 23.61
N ILE A 523 3.58 -6.86 23.83
CA ILE A 523 4.03 -7.35 25.14
C ILE A 523 5.49 -7.75 25.00
N GLU A 524 6.38 -7.12 25.77
CA GLU A 524 7.82 -7.47 25.81
C GLU A 524 8.47 -7.56 24.41
N GLN A 525 8.19 -6.59 23.53
CA GLN A 525 8.66 -6.53 22.13
C GLN A 525 8.16 -7.67 21.22
N ASN A 526 7.15 -8.41 21.67
CA ASN A 526 6.40 -9.35 20.84
C ASN A 526 4.98 -8.83 20.59
N TYR A 527 4.49 -9.06 19.39
CA TYR A 527 3.12 -8.81 19.00
C TYR A 527 2.28 -10.04 19.29
N GLN A 528 1.20 -9.85 20.03
CA GLN A 528 0.20 -10.85 20.34
C GLN A 528 -1.09 -10.47 19.62
N ILE A 529 -1.60 -11.39 18.80
CA ILE A 529 -2.84 -11.20 18.04
C ILE A 529 -3.85 -12.21 18.56
N ILE A 530 -4.96 -11.69 19.11
CA ILE A 530 -6.03 -12.50 19.67
C ILE A 530 -7.28 -12.33 18.82
N VAL A 531 -7.82 -13.44 18.34
CA VAL A 531 -9.13 -13.50 17.70
C VAL A 531 -10.08 -14.22 18.65
N GLN A 532 -11.22 -13.59 18.95
CA GLN A 532 -12.24 -14.15 19.84
C GLN A 532 -13.51 -14.48 19.04
N GLY A 533 -14.29 -15.45 19.53
CA GLY A 533 -15.63 -15.72 19.01
C GLY A 533 -15.64 -16.43 17.66
N LEU A 534 -14.69 -17.34 17.44
CA LEU A 534 -14.72 -18.23 16.28
C LEU A 534 -15.81 -19.29 16.46
N GLU A 535 -16.70 -19.42 15.47
CA GLU A 535 -17.52 -20.61 15.27
C GLU A 535 -16.68 -21.65 14.51
N ASP A 536 -16.95 -22.95 14.72
CA ASP A 536 -16.11 -24.11 14.29
C ASP A 536 -15.48 -24.03 12.88
#